data_AF-A0A380P321-F1
#
_entry.id   AF-A0A380P321-F1
#
_cell.length_a   1.000
_cell.length_b   1.000
_cell.length_c   1.000
_cell.angle_alpha   90.00
_cell.angle_beta   90.00
_cell.angle_gamma   90.00
#
_symmetry.space_group_name_H-M   'P 1'
#
loop_
_entity.id
_entity.type
_entity.pdbx_description
1 polymer ?
#
loop_
_entity_poly.entity_id
_entity_poly.type
_entity_poly.pdbx_seq_one_letter_code
_entity_poly.pdbx_strand_id
1 'polypeptide(L)'
;MRLNGDQVLYNRGHSIAYALAGGVKGFDASEANPRNITTQTTWANQASNGDPSNTGQNYYESIVRKGLDQHKTIRYRVTPIYDGANLVPSGSKLEAKSTDGSIQYNVFIPNVQPGVTINYANGTATAS
;
A
#
# COMPACT_ATOMS: atom_id res chain seq x y z
N MET A 1 10.80 -10.94 -6.47
CA MET A 1 11.13 -12.24 -5.86
C MET A 1 9.87 -13.10 -5.96
N ARG A 2 9.93 -14.21 -6.70
CA ARG A 2 8.77 -15.07 -6.99
C ARG A 2 8.74 -16.23 -5.99
N LEU A 3 7.55 -16.62 -5.54
CA LEU A 3 7.34 -17.90 -4.87
C LEU A 3 7.12 -18.97 -5.94
N ASN A 4 7.92 -20.05 -5.90
CA ASN A 4 7.78 -21.23 -6.76
C ASN A 4 7.65 -20.94 -8.27
N GLY A 5 8.50 -20.05 -8.82
CA GLY A 5 8.62 -19.82 -10.27
C GLY A 5 7.57 -18.89 -10.88
N ASP A 6 6.31 -18.96 -10.45
CA ASP A 6 5.20 -18.29 -11.17
C ASP A 6 4.54 -17.15 -10.41
N GLN A 7 4.47 -17.18 -9.08
CA GLN A 7 3.70 -16.20 -8.32
C GLN A 7 4.58 -15.06 -7.78
N VAL A 8 4.28 -13.81 -8.13
CA VAL A 8 4.99 -12.64 -7.63
C VAL A 8 4.58 -12.39 -6.16
N LEU A 9 5.53 -12.54 -5.23
CA LEU A 9 5.28 -12.27 -3.80
C LEU A 9 5.27 -10.77 -3.51
N TYR A 10 6.31 -10.05 -3.97
CA TYR A 10 6.47 -8.63 -3.69
C TYR A 10 6.30 -7.77 -4.93
N ASN A 11 5.63 -6.63 -4.74
CA ASN A 11 5.55 -5.51 -5.66
C ASN A 11 6.33 -4.31 -5.14
N ARG A 12 6.56 -3.35 -6.02
CA ARG A 12 6.97 -2.00 -5.65
C ARG A 12 5.73 -1.25 -5.14
N GLY A 13 5.49 -1.38 -3.83
CA GLY A 13 4.34 -0.78 -3.16
C GLY A 13 4.51 0.72 -3.03
N HIS A 14 3.66 1.48 -3.72
CA HIS A 14 3.67 2.93 -3.62
C HIS A 14 3.12 3.38 -2.27
N SER A 15 3.76 4.34 -1.60
CA SER A 15 3.16 5.00 -0.45
C SER A 15 2.05 5.96 -0.92
N ILE A 16 2.28 6.70 -1.99
CA ILE A 16 1.27 7.51 -2.68
C ILE A 16 1.12 6.97 -4.09
N ALA A 17 -0.03 6.37 -4.38
CA ALA A 17 -0.32 5.80 -5.69
C ALA A 17 -0.27 6.84 -6.80
N TYR A 18 0.21 6.42 -7.98
CA TYR A 18 0.19 7.22 -9.20
C TYR A 18 -1.20 7.79 -9.51
N ALA A 19 -2.26 6.98 -9.33
CA ALA A 19 -3.63 7.41 -9.57
C ALA A 19 -4.11 8.54 -8.65
N LEU A 20 -3.41 8.82 -7.53
CA LEU A 20 -3.74 9.91 -6.61
C LEU A 20 -2.89 11.16 -6.85
N ALA A 21 -1.62 11.00 -7.19
CA ALA A 21 -0.65 12.10 -7.22
C ALA A 21 0.13 12.26 -8.54
N GLY A 22 -0.14 11.44 -9.56
CA GLY A 22 0.57 11.49 -10.85
C GLY A 22 0.41 12.83 -11.59
N GLY A 23 -0.66 13.58 -11.32
CA GLY A 23 -0.87 14.93 -11.86
C GLY A 23 -0.26 16.05 -11.02
N VAL A 24 0.36 15.75 -9.87
CA VAL A 24 0.94 16.77 -8.98
C VAL A 24 2.30 17.21 -9.52
N LYS A 25 2.39 18.46 -9.99
CA LYS A 25 3.63 19.03 -10.52
C LYS A 25 4.75 18.93 -9.47
N GLY A 26 5.88 18.33 -9.87
CA GLY A 26 7.06 18.17 -9.01
C GLY A 26 7.05 16.91 -8.13
N PHE A 27 6.02 16.08 -8.21
CA PHE A 27 6.01 14.78 -7.55
C PHE A 27 6.46 13.67 -8.52
N ASP A 28 7.48 12.91 -8.15
CA ASP A 28 7.88 11.71 -8.88
C ASP A 28 7.01 10.53 -8.44
N ALA A 29 5.98 10.24 -9.24
CA ALA A 29 5.05 9.13 -9.01
C ALA A 29 5.52 7.80 -9.63
N SER A 30 6.76 7.70 -10.09
CA SER A 30 7.29 6.48 -10.71
C SER A 30 7.58 5.39 -9.68
N GLU A 31 7.58 4.14 -10.15
CA GLU A 31 8.06 2.98 -9.41
C GLU A 31 9.56 3.03 -9.05
N ALA A 32 10.29 4.00 -9.60
CA ALA A 32 11.71 4.19 -9.33
C ALA A 32 11.98 5.16 -8.18
N ASN A 33 10.97 5.86 -7.65
CA ASN A 33 11.16 6.82 -6.57
C ASN A 33 11.43 6.11 -5.24
N PRO A 34 12.68 6.08 -4.73
CA PRO A 34 13.01 5.34 -3.51
C PRO A 34 12.37 5.95 -2.25
N ARG A 35 11.86 7.19 -2.32
CA ARG A 35 11.14 7.85 -1.23
C ARG A 35 9.64 7.52 -1.23
N ASN A 36 9.12 6.92 -2.30
CA ASN A 36 7.70 6.59 -2.44
C ASN A 36 7.46 5.08 -2.59
N ILE A 37 8.50 4.25 -2.58
CA ILE A 37 8.41 2.81 -2.86
C ILE A 37 8.92 2.00 -1.68
N THR A 38 8.16 0.99 -1.30
CA THR A 38 8.55 -0.02 -0.31
C THR A 38 8.30 -1.43 -0.83
N THR A 39 9.01 -2.40 -0.27
CA THR A 39 8.74 -3.82 -0.53
C THR A 39 7.40 -4.21 0.12
N GLN A 40 6.39 -4.47 -0.71
CA GLN A 40 5.04 -4.77 -0.25
C GLN A 40 4.52 -6.04 -0.91
N THR A 41 3.84 -6.91 -0.16
CA THR A 41 3.29 -8.15 -0.69
C THR A 41 2.20 -7.89 -1.73
N THR A 42 1.96 -8.87 -2.60
CA THR A 42 0.87 -8.80 -3.58
C THR A 42 -0.49 -8.64 -2.94
N TRP A 43 -0.77 -9.38 -1.86
CA TRP A 43 -1.99 -9.19 -1.08
C TRP A 43 -2.08 -7.77 -0.51
N ALA A 44 -1.07 -7.30 0.23
CA ALA A 44 -1.14 -5.99 0.87
C ALA A 44 -1.26 -4.85 -0.14
N ASN A 45 -0.61 -4.98 -1.31
CA ASN A 45 -0.67 -3.99 -2.38
C ASN A 45 -2.00 -4.03 -3.14
N GLN A 46 -2.45 -5.20 -3.60
CA GLN A 46 -3.52 -5.31 -4.61
C GLN A 46 -4.89 -5.68 -4.03
N ALA A 47 -4.93 -6.28 -2.84
CA ALA A 47 -6.18 -6.81 -2.28
C ALA A 47 -7.24 -5.72 -2.18
N SER A 48 -8.32 -5.99 -2.89
CA SER A 48 -9.60 -5.30 -2.82
C SER A 48 -10.59 -6.02 -3.71
N ASN A 49 -10.18 -6.43 -4.94
CA ASN A 49 -10.92 -7.20 -5.97
C ASN A 49 -12.47 -7.15 -5.98
N GLY A 50 -13.08 -6.06 -5.52
CA GLY A 50 -14.53 -5.97 -5.29
C GLY A 50 -15.04 -6.66 -4.01
N ASP A 51 -14.18 -7.29 -3.21
CA ASP A 51 -14.52 -7.96 -1.95
C ASP A 51 -14.18 -7.07 -0.73
N PRO A 52 -15.19 -6.54 -0.01
CA PRO A 52 -14.97 -5.70 1.17
C PRO A 52 -14.44 -6.48 2.38
N SER A 53 -14.41 -7.82 2.35
CA SER A 53 -13.74 -8.62 3.38
C SER A 53 -12.22 -8.67 3.20
N ASN A 54 -11.71 -8.22 2.06
CA ASN A 54 -10.30 -8.31 1.68
C ASN A 54 -9.68 -6.93 1.44
N THR A 55 -9.35 -6.22 2.53
CA THR A 55 -9.01 -4.79 2.52
C THR A 55 -7.52 -4.51 2.53
N GLY A 56 -6.82 -4.80 1.43
CA GLY A 56 -5.45 -4.32 1.19
C GLY A 56 -5.39 -2.81 0.94
N GLN A 57 -4.20 -2.30 0.63
CA GLN A 57 -3.99 -0.88 0.37
C GLN A 57 -4.84 -0.36 -0.79
N ASN A 58 -4.96 -1.13 -1.88
CA ASN A 58 -5.77 -0.77 -3.04
C ASN A 58 -7.26 -0.52 -2.69
N TYR A 59 -7.81 -1.18 -1.66
CA TYR A 59 -9.18 -0.93 -1.19
C TYR A 59 -9.33 0.51 -0.68
N TYR A 60 -8.43 0.93 0.22
CA TYR A 60 -8.48 2.26 0.82
C TYR A 60 -8.11 3.37 -0.16
N GLU A 61 -7.20 3.09 -1.08
CA GLU A 61 -6.92 4.01 -2.19
C GLU A 61 -8.12 4.17 -3.12
N SER A 62 -8.93 3.12 -3.32
CA SER A 62 -10.16 3.23 -4.12
C SER A 62 -11.18 4.18 -3.50
N ILE A 63 -11.25 4.24 -2.17
CA ILE A 63 -12.10 5.22 -1.46
C ILE A 63 -11.61 6.65 -1.76
N VAL A 64 -10.29 6.88 -1.69
CA VAL A 64 -9.71 8.19 -1.98
C VAL A 64 -9.93 8.57 -3.45
N ARG A 65 -9.67 7.65 -4.39
CA ARG A 65 -9.90 7.86 -5.84
C ARG A 65 -11.35 8.27 -6.12
N LYS A 66 -12.32 7.51 -5.61
CA LYS A 66 -13.75 7.84 -5.76
C LYS A 66 -14.10 9.20 -5.15
N GLY A 67 -13.48 9.56 -4.03
CA GLY A 67 -13.67 10.88 -3.43
C GLY A 67 -13.12 12.02 -4.29
N LEU A 68 -11.94 11.82 -4.91
CA LEU A 68 -11.36 12.78 -5.85
C LEU A 68 -12.22 12.92 -7.12
N ASP A 69 -12.76 11.82 -7.64
CA ASP A 69 -13.71 11.83 -8.78
C ASP A 69 -14.99 12.63 -8.46
N GLN A 70 -15.37 12.68 -7.19
CA GLN A 70 -16.47 13.50 -6.67
C GLN A 70 -16.04 14.92 -6.26
N HIS A 71 -14.86 15.37 -6.71
CA HIS A 71 -14.30 16.69 -6.44
C HIS A 71 -14.08 17.01 -4.94
N LYS A 72 -13.89 15.99 -4.10
CA LYS A 72 -13.57 16.19 -2.68
C LYS A 72 -12.10 16.57 -2.53
N THR A 73 -11.81 17.46 -1.57
CA THR A 73 -10.44 17.71 -1.11
C THR A 73 -10.12 16.78 0.04
N ILE A 74 -9.06 15.95 -0.10
CA ILE A 74 -8.72 14.89 0.86
C ILE A 74 -7.27 15.05 1.32
N ARG A 75 -7.07 15.15 2.63
CA ARG A 75 -5.75 15.03 3.25
C ARG A 75 -5.41 13.55 3.38
N TYR A 76 -4.33 13.11 2.73
CA TYR A 76 -3.90 11.71 2.72
C TYR A 76 -2.47 11.53 3.22
N ARG A 77 -2.20 10.51 4.04
CA ARG A 77 -0.87 10.15 4.55
C ARG A 77 -0.71 8.64 4.56
N VAL A 78 0.45 8.17 4.10
CA VAL A 78 0.89 6.78 4.22
C VAL A 78 2.21 6.75 4.98
N THR A 79 2.33 5.84 5.93
CA THR A 79 3.54 5.68 6.75
C THR A 79 3.89 4.20 6.82
N PRO A 80 4.94 3.75 6.12
CA PRO A 80 5.50 2.41 6.30
C PRO A 80 5.94 2.23 7.75
N ILE A 81 5.58 1.11 8.37
CA ILE A 81 5.91 0.78 9.76
C ILE A 81 6.96 -0.32 9.77
N TYR A 82 8.12 -0.01 10.34
CA TYR A 82 9.22 -0.95 10.50
C TYR A 82 9.34 -1.38 11.96
N ASP A 83 9.61 -2.66 12.16
CA ASP A 83 10.04 -3.19 13.46
C ASP A 83 11.57 -3.16 13.54
N GLY A 84 12.10 -2.33 14.45
CA GLY A 84 13.53 -2.14 14.63
C GLY A 84 14.28 -1.75 13.34
N ALA A 85 15.31 -2.53 13.00
CA ALA A 85 16.19 -2.31 11.86
C ALA A 85 15.80 -3.14 10.62
N ASN A 86 14.56 -3.62 10.54
CA ASN A 86 14.10 -4.44 9.42
C ASN A 86 14.16 -3.68 8.08
N LEU A 87 14.57 -4.37 7.00
CA LEU A 87 14.60 -3.78 5.66
C LEU A 87 13.22 -3.74 4.98
N VAL A 88 12.31 -4.62 5.40
CA VAL A 88 10.93 -4.69 4.89
C VAL A 88 9.97 -4.21 5.99
N PRO A 89 9.02 -3.31 5.68
CA PRO A 89 8.05 -2.86 6.68
C PRO A 89 7.12 -4.01 7.07
N SER A 90 6.72 -4.05 8.34
CA SER A 90 5.69 -4.97 8.86
C SER A 90 4.30 -4.65 8.29
N GLY A 91 4.10 -3.43 7.80
CA GLY A 91 2.86 -2.96 7.22
C GLY A 91 2.90 -1.47 6.91
N SER A 92 1.78 -0.94 6.46
CA SER A 92 1.60 0.48 6.15
C SER A 92 0.43 1.05 6.93
N LYS A 93 0.65 2.16 7.63
CA LYS A 93 -0.42 2.96 8.21
C LYS A 93 -0.98 3.91 7.14
N LEU A 94 -2.29 3.89 6.94
CA LEU A 94 -3.01 4.70 5.97
C LEU A 94 -3.98 5.63 6.69
N GLU A 95 -3.91 6.93 6.39
CA GLU A 95 -4.74 7.96 6.98
C GLU A 95 -5.33 8.86 5.90
N ALA A 96 -6.66 9.01 5.90
CA ALA A 96 -7.36 9.94 5.01
C ALA A 96 -8.41 10.75 5.77
N LYS A 97 -8.57 12.02 5.42
CA LYS A 97 -9.67 12.87 5.89
C LYS A 97 -10.08 13.87 4.80
N SER A 98 -11.35 13.86 4.39
CA SER A 98 -11.90 14.88 3.49
C SER A 98 -12.29 16.16 4.24
N THR A 99 -12.27 17.30 3.56
CA THR A 99 -12.66 18.61 4.14
C THR A 99 -14.13 18.65 4.57
N ASP A 100 -15.00 17.92 3.87
CA ASP A 100 -16.42 17.77 4.19
C ASP A 100 -16.71 16.69 5.25
N GLY A 101 -15.67 15.97 5.74
CA GLY A 101 -15.79 14.92 6.76
C GLY A 101 -16.40 13.59 6.29
N SER A 102 -16.82 13.47 5.03
CA SER A 102 -17.47 12.25 4.51
C SER A 102 -16.53 11.06 4.31
N ILE A 103 -15.22 11.30 4.18
CA ILE A 103 -14.18 10.27 4.12
C ILE A 103 -13.27 10.48 5.33
N GLN A 104 -13.21 9.49 6.22
CA GLN A 104 -12.28 9.49 7.34
C GLN A 104 -11.87 8.06 7.70
N TYR A 105 -10.56 7.77 7.64
CA TYR A 105 -10.03 6.51 8.14
C TYR A 105 -8.61 6.66 8.68
N ASN A 106 -8.25 5.72 9.55
CA ASN A 106 -6.90 5.50 10.08
C ASN A 106 -6.75 4.00 10.29
N VAL A 107 -6.01 3.34 9.40
CA VAL A 107 -5.94 1.87 9.33
C VAL A 107 -4.50 1.40 9.19
N PHE A 108 -4.24 0.16 9.62
CA PHE A 108 -2.97 -0.52 9.41
C PHE A 108 -3.18 -1.68 8.43
N ILE A 109 -2.42 -1.68 7.33
CA ILE A 109 -2.41 -2.74 6.33
C ILE A 109 -1.21 -3.63 6.60
N PRO A 110 -1.40 -4.87 7.09
CA PRO A 110 -0.28 -5.77 7.37
C PRO A 110 0.42 -6.16 6.07
N ASN A 111 1.75 -6.16 6.07
CA ASN A 111 2.55 -6.57 4.91
C ASN A 111 2.70 -8.10 4.89
N VAL A 112 1.59 -8.79 4.67
CA VAL A 112 1.47 -10.25 4.73
C VAL A 112 0.94 -10.81 3.42
N GLN A 113 1.14 -12.10 3.19
CA GLN A 113 0.58 -12.83 2.06
C GLN A 113 0.05 -14.16 2.62
N PRO A 114 -1.23 -14.52 2.41
CA PRO A 114 -1.76 -15.81 2.86
C PRO A 114 -0.88 -16.97 2.37
N GLY A 115 -0.55 -17.90 3.27
CA GLY A 115 0.32 -19.06 2.98
C GLY A 115 1.81 -18.73 2.88
N VAL A 116 2.26 -17.57 3.37
CA VAL A 116 3.67 -17.15 3.29
C VAL A 116 4.14 -16.62 4.64
N THR A 117 5.32 -17.08 5.06
CA THR A 117 6.06 -16.50 6.18
C THR A 117 7.18 -15.61 5.65
N ILE A 118 7.24 -14.36 6.12
CA ILE A 118 8.21 -13.35 5.67
C ILE A 118 9.23 -13.08 6.76
N ASN A 119 10.51 -13.10 6.39
CA ASN A 119 11.57 -12.54 7.21
C ASN A 119 11.72 -11.04 6.90
N TYR A 120 11.13 -10.19 7.74
CA TYR A 120 11.15 -8.75 7.53
C TYR A 120 12.55 -8.11 7.63
N ALA A 121 13.50 -8.78 8.30
CA ALA A 121 14.85 -8.27 8.45
C ALA A 121 15.59 -8.18 7.10
N ASN A 122 15.37 -9.15 6.21
CA ASN A 122 16.09 -9.24 4.93
C ASN A 122 15.20 -9.45 3.69
N GLY A 123 13.89 -9.58 3.88
CA GLY A 123 12.90 -9.77 2.82
C GLY A 123 12.80 -11.19 2.25
N THR A 124 13.58 -12.16 2.76
CA THR A 124 13.40 -13.57 2.38
C THR A 124 12.05 -14.11 2.85
N ALA A 125 11.52 -15.12 2.17
CA ALA A 125 10.20 -15.67 2.50
C ALA A 125 10.12 -17.17 2.17
N THR A 126 9.26 -17.87 2.89
CA THR A 126 8.98 -19.30 2.70
C THR A 126 7.48 -19.51 2.54
N ALA A 127 7.08 -20.31 1.56
CA ALA A 127 5.72 -20.81 1.46
C ALA A 127 5.44 -21.78 2.63
N SER A 128 4.23 -21.71 3.18
CA SER A 128 3.73 -22.63 4.21
C SER A 128 2.87 -23.72 3.60
#